data_AF-A0A951KKA0-F1
#
_entry.id   AF-A0A951KKA0-F1
#
_cell.length_a   1.000
_cell.length_b   1.000
_cell.length_c   1.000
_cell.angle_alpha   90.00
_cell.angle_beta   90.00
_cell.angle_gamma   90.00
#
_symmetry.space_group_name_H-M   'P 1'
#
loop_
_entity.id
_entity.type
_entity.pdbx_description
1 polymer ?
#
loop_
_entity_poly.entity_id
_entity_poly.type
_entity_poly.pdbx_seq_one_letter_code
_entity_poly.pdbx_strand_id
1 'polypeptide(L)'
;MRPEDILILYTFNSLRTIARVREYPLSALRRSELISALAERLFDPSELQRMLALLGERERATLIAVVEAGGRLASDELAHFLLEQGVVESVGPARPRETIDRIAPTTRRFDEICARLTAYGLLFSEPKAGGTLAGPHDLSPGQVLFVPGPVFDLVRRLEQAPAAEQPSRPAQDAHQSPAVEPQIRGRLIVQPSYQLLLLPPLDDSSLQRLREFSETVRVAEVAEFKLTQAALFRAVQQGTTVADVIAFLETRSEQPLPQNVHYTLGSWSRVFEQVRVYADAVLVEGAAELLDRLQVDERLAALVIRRLTPQRLLLRNGALVEQTLALLDELPLVTPYTTAHSRLQFSIDADGVLTPHPTADLLLPIRLRRVAEPRADGRFQLTPERVRSAVAATPDGLTGVLKWLRTHGGDLPADLLARLKIWALPKDSVALEQPLLLRLPADLLADLRAIPELGSLLGNEYRPEAAVVQVAPQHRERLLDVLSALDIEVGEERRT
;
A
#
# COMPACT_ATOMS: atom_id res chain seq x y z
N MET A 1 11.82 -27.02 12.89
CA MET A 1 11.16 -25.87 13.56
C MET A 1 9.88 -26.42 14.18
N ARG A 2 9.62 -26.17 15.47
CA ARG A 2 8.40 -26.68 16.11
C ARG A 2 7.20 -25.87 15.61
N PRO A 3 5.97 -26.42 15.58
CA PRO A 3 4.78 -25.67 15.16
C PRO A 3 4.59 -24.37 15.96
N GLU A 4 4.88 -24.41 17.26
CA GLU A 4 4.80 -23.25 18.17
C GLU A 4 5.74 -22.11 17.73
N ASP A 5 6.97 -22.46 17.32
CA ASP A 5 7.98 -21.49 16.88
C ASP A 5 7.56 -20.77 15.58
N ILE A 6 6.70 -21.41 14.78
CA ILE A 6 6.13 -20.82 13.55
C ILE A 6 4.95 -19.92 13.93
N LEU A 7 4.01 -20.44 14.71
CA LEU A 7 2.76 -19.75 15.03
C LEU A 7 2.96 -18.52 15.91
N ILE A 8 3.99 -18.49 16.77
CA ILE A 8 4.30 -17.33 17.61
C ILE A 8 4.67 -16.09 16.78
N LEU A 9 5.09 -16.27 15.53
CA LEU A 9 5.45 -15.17 14.63
C LEU A 9 4.22 -14.45 14.08
N TYR A 10 3.01 -14.99 14.18
CA TYR A 10 1.81 -14.44 13.54
C TYR A 10 0.92 -13.58 14.46
N THR A 11 0.17 -12.63 13.88
CA THR A 11 -0.80 -11.80 14.62
C THR A 11 -1.93 -12.65 15.20
N PHE A 12 -2.54 -12.20 16.30
CA PHE A 12 -3.64 -12.94 16.92
C PHE A 12 -4.83 -13.14 15.98
N ASN A 13 -5.14 -12.16 15.13
CA ASN A 13 -6.21 -12.28 14.14
C ASN A 13 -5.88 -13.30 13.04
N SER A 14 -4.63 -13.36 12.59
CA SER A 14 -4.17 -14.37 11.63
C SER A 14 -4.27 -15.78 12.21
N LEU A 15 -3.90 -15.98 13.48
CA LEU A 15 -4.08 -17.24 14.19
C LEU A 15 -5.55 -17.66 14.30
N ARG A 16 -6.45 -16.70 14.56
CA ARG A 16 -7.91 -16.96 14.57
C ARG A 16 -8.42 -17.36 13.19
N THR A 17 -7.89 -16.76 12.13
CA THR A 17 -8.23 -17.15 10.75
C THR A 17 -7.76 -18.58 10.44
N ILE A 18 -6.51 -18.93 10.77
CA ILE A 18 -5.99 -20.30 10.61
C ILE A 18 -6.88 -21.29 11.38
N ALA A 19 -7.21 -20.96 12.63
CA ALA A 19 -8.05 -21.80 13.47
C ALA A 19 -9.45 -22.00 12.88
N ARG A 20 -10.07 -20.93 12.37
CA ARG A 20 -11.39 -20.98 11.72
C ARG A 20 -11.39 -21.84 10.46
N VAL A 21 -10.40 -21.64 9.58
CA VAL A 21 -10.29 -22.35 8.29
C VAL A 21 -10.08 -23.84 8.51
N ARG A 22 -9.37 -24.21 9.56
CA ARG A 22 -9.16 -25.61 9.94
C ARG A 22 -10.25 -26.16 10.89
N GLU A 23 -11.32 -25.40 11.09
CA GLU A 23 -12.50 -25.76 11.89
C GLU A 23 -12.19 -26.09 13.36
N TYR A 24 -11.16 -25.43 13.92
CA TYR A 24 -10.87 -25.53 15.35
C TYR A 24 -11.85 -24.68 16.18
N PRO A 25 -12.27 -25.17 17.35
CA PRO A 25 -13.22 -24.45 18.20
C PRO A 25 -12.61 -23.14 18.71
N LEU A 26 -13.19 -22.01 18.29
CA LEU A 26 -12.79 -20.65 18.66
C LEU A 26 -13.48 -20.14 19.94
N SER A 27 -13.73 -20.99 20.95
CA SER A 27 -14.12 -20.46 22.27
C SER A 27 -13.06 -19.45 22.73
N ALA A 28 -13.41 -18.49 23.60
CA ALA A 28 -12.59 -17.30 23.88
C ALA A 28 -11.16 -17.61 24.43
N LEU A 29 -10.28 -18.07 23.55
CA LEU A 29 -8.94 -18.57 23.81
C LEU A 29 -7.97 -17.39 23.80
N ARG A 30 -7.13 -17.32 24.83
CA ARG A 30 -6.02 -16.36 24.86
C ARG A 30 -5.01 -16.73 23.77
N ARG A 31 -4.20 -15.77 23.31
CA ARG A 31 -3.21 -15.99 22.24
C ARG A 31 -2.31 -17.19 22.49
N SER A 32 -1.82 -17.39 23.72
CA SER A 32 -0.98 -18.52 24.09
C SER A 32 -1.70 -19.86 23.97
N GLU A 33 -2.95 -19.94 24.43
CA GLU A 33 -3.77 -21.16 24.37
C GLU A 33 -4.11 -21.52 22.92
N LEU A 34 -4.39 -20.52 22.08
CA LEU A 34 -4.64 -20.71 20.66
C LEU A 34 -3.40 -21.24 19.92
N ILE A 35 -2.20 -20.75 20.26
CA ILE A 35 -0.94 -21.25 19.70
C ILE A 35 -0.74 -22.71 20.08
N SER A 36 -0.90 -23.07 21.35
CA SER A 36 -0.76 -24.47 21.80
C SER A 36 -1.77 -25.39 21.11
N ALA A 37 -3.05 -24.99 21.06
CA ALA A 37 -4.10 -25.78 20.43
C ALA A 37 -3.87 -25.98 18.91
N LEU A 38 -3.43 -24.94 18.20
CA LEU A 38 -3.06 -25.05 16.79
C LEU A 38 -1.81 -25.92 16.61
N ALA A 39 -0.79 -25.75 17.46
CA ALA A 39 0.48 -26.47 17.36
C ALA A 39 0.31 -27.99 17.48
N GLU A 40 -0.59 -28.46 18.34
CA GLU A 40 -0.87 -29.89 18.53
C GLU A 40 -1.39 -30.59 17.26
N ARG A 41 -2.11 -29.86 16.40
CA ARG A 41 -2.84 -30.45 15.26
C ARG A 41 -2.44 -29.88 13.89
N LEU A 42 -1.57 -28.87 13.85
CA LEU A 42 -1.14 -28.21 12.61
C LEU A 42 -0.53 -29.19 11.60
N PHE A 43 0.29 -30.12 12.09
CA PHE A 43 1.00 -31.12 11.28
C PHE A 43 0.46 -32.54 11.44
N ASP A 44 -0.77 -32.70 11.90
CA ASP A 44 -1.42 -33.99 11.88
C ASP A 44 -1.58 -34.47 10.41
N PRO A 45 -1.10 -35.68 10.05
CA PRO A 45 -1.11 -36.14 8.66
C PRO A 45 -2.50 -36.19 8.03
N SER A 46 -3.54 -36.53 8.81
CA SER A 46 -4.91 -36.62 8.29
C SER A 46 -5.48 -35.23 7.97
N GLU A 47 -5.19 -34.26 8.84
CA GLU A 47 -5.55 -32.86 8.61
C GLU A 47 -4.78 -32.25 7.44
N LEU A 48 -3.49 -32.55 7.30
CA LEU A 48 -2.70 -32.08 6.16
C LEU A 48 -3.20 -32.65 4.84
N GLN A 49 -3.55 -33.93 4.79
CA GLN A 49 -4.17 -34.54 3.61
C GLN A 49 -5.51 -33.89 3.27
N ARG A 50 -6.36 -33.63 4.28
CA ARG A 50 -7.63 -32.90 4.10
C ARG A 50 -7.40 -31.51 3.52
N MET A 51 -6.43 -30.75 4.04
CA MET A 51 -6.12 -29.41 3.53
C MET A 51 -5.58 -29.45 2.10
N LEU A 52 -4.70 -30.41 1.78
CA LEU A 52 -4.18 -30.60 0.43
C LEU A 52 -5.28 -30.93 -0.58
N ALA A 53 -6.29 -31.73 -0.18
CA ALA A 53 -7.43 -32.08 -1.03
C ALA A 53 -8.36 -30.88 -1.35
N LEU A 54 -8.32 -29.82 -0.53
CA LEU A 54 -9.09 -28.60 -0.75
C LEU A 54 -8.39 -27.58 -1.65
N LEU A 55 -7.13 -27.81 -2.01
CA LEU A 55 -6.36 -26.87 -2.82
C LEU A 55 -6.85 -26.85 -4.26
N GLY A 56 -7.03 -25.63 -4.79
CA GLY A 56 -7.19 -25.44 -6.23
C GLY A 56 -5.88 -25.72 -6.99
N GLU A 57 -5.97 -25.88 -8.31
CA GLU A 57 -4.82 -26.17 -9.18
C GLU A 57 -3.64 -25.23 -8.97
N ARG A 58 -3.90 -23.93 -8.77
CA ARG A 58 -2.86 -22.89 -8.60
C ARG A 58 -2.21 -22.91 -7.23
N GLU A 59 -2.99 -23.18 -6.18
CA GLU A 59 -2.47 -23.31 -4.82
C GLU A 59 -1.56 -24.52 -4.73
N ARG A 60 -1.98 -25.63 -5.38
CA ARG A 60 -1.16 -26.83 -5.52
C ARG A 60 0.12 -26.55 -6.31
N ALA A 61 0.03 -25.88 -7.47
CA ALA A 61 1.21 -25.53 -8.27
C ALA A 61 2.20 -24.62 -7.49
N THR A 62 1.69 -23.66 -6.73
CA THR A 62 2.50 -22.79 -5.86
C THR A 62 3.22 -23.58 -4.78
N LEU A 63 2.52 -24.51 -4.14
CA LEU A 63 3.10 -25.36 -3.09
C LEU A 63 4.16 -26.31 -3.67
N ILE A 64 3.92 -26.90 -4.83
CA ILE A 64 4.87 -27.77 -5.54
C ILE A 64 6.14 -26.99 -5.91
N ALA A 65 6.01 -25.77 -6.45
CA ALA A 65 7.16 -24.94 -6.82
C ALA A 65 8.11 -24.69 -5.62
N VAL A 66 7.57 -24.41 -4.43
CA VAL A 66 8.38 -24.22 -3.22
C VAL A 66 9.03 -25.52 -2.77
N VAL A 67 8.33 -26.66 -2.89
CA VAL A 67 8.86 -27.99 -2.55
C VAL A 67 9.98 -28.40 -3.52
N GLU A 68 9.83 -28.15 -4.81
CA GLU A 68 10.85 -28.42 -5.83
C GLU A 68 12.11 -27.57 -5.62
N ALA A 69 11.95 -26.33 -5.15
CA ALA A 69 13.04 -25.46 -4.76
C ALA A 69 13.74 -25.85 -3.43
N GLY A 70 13.39 -27.00 -2.84
CA GLY A 70 14.00 -27.48 -1.60
C GLY A 70 13.27 -27.05 -0.33
N GLY A 71 12.02 -26.59 -0.44
CA GLY A 71 11.13 -26.29 0.68
C GLY A 71 11.28 -24.89 1.27
N ARG A 72 12.17 -24.07 0.71
CA ARG A 72 12.37 -22.66 1.04
C ARG A 72 12.66 -21.87 -0.23
N LEU A 73 12.00 -20.74 -0.41
CA LEU A 73 12.23 -19.88 -1.57
C LEU A 73 11.96 -18.41 -1.23
N ALA A 74 12.72 -17.50 -1.81
CA ALA A 74 12.44 -16.07 -1.66
C ALA A 74 11.10 -15.74 -2.33
N SER A 75 10.29 -14.87 -1.72
CA SER A 75 8.94 -14.58 -2.20
C SER A 75 8.93 -13.93 -3.58
N ASP A 76 9.92 -13.11 -3.88
CA ASP A 76 10.14 -12.48 -5.18
C ASP A 76 10.54 -13.51 -6.24
N GLU A 77 11.44 -14.43 -5.92
CA GLU A 77 11.80 -15.54 -6.82
C GLU A 77 10.61 -16.45 -7.12
N LEU A 78 9.84 -16.84 -6.09
CA LEU A 78 8.63 -17.65 -6.26
C LEU A 78 7.58 -16.90 -7.10
N ALA A 79 7.36 -15.62 -6.81
CA ALA A 79 6.39 -14.81 -7.54
C ALA A 79 6.78 -14.69 -9.02
N HIS A 80 8.06 -14.48 -9.32
CA HIS A 80 8.57 -14.42 -10.68
C HIS A 80 8.38 -15.74 -11.42
N PHE A 81 8.78 -16.87 -10.80
CA PHE A 81 8.60 -18.19 -11.39
C PHE A 81 7.12 -18.50 -11.70
N LEU A 82 6.21 -18.21 -10.77
CA LEU A 82 4.78 -18.46 -10.98
C LEU A 82 4.14 -17.53 -12.01
N LEU A 83 4.67 -16.32 -12.19
CA LEU A 83 4.25 -15.40 -13.25
C LEU A 83 4.66 -15.95 -14.63
N GLU A 84 5.90 -16.43 -14.77
CA GLU A 84 6.39 -17.02 -16.03
C GLU A 84 5.58 -18.27 -16.42
N GLN A 85 5.19 -19.09 -15.45
CA GLN A 85 4.36 -20.28 -15.67
C GLN A 85 2.86 -19.95 -15.87
N GLY A 86 2.46 -18.69 -15.78
CA GLY A 86 1.06 -18.27 -15.89
C GLY A 86 0.15 -18.76 -14.76
N VAL A 87 0.74 -19.23 -13.65
CA VAL A 87 0.00 -19.68 -12.45
C VAL A 87 -0.58 -18.48 -11.70
N VAL A 88 0.14 -17.36 -11.70
CA VAL A 88 -0.33 -16.06 -11.19
C VAL A 88 -0.26 -15.00 -12.29
N GLU A 89 -1.11 -13.98 -12.18
CA GLU A 89 -1.15 -12.83 -13.11
C GLU A 89 -0.54 -11.57 -12.52
N SER A 90 -0.45 -11.48 -11.20
CA SER A 90 0.10 -10.31 -10.53
C SER A 90 0.69 -10.63 -9.17
N VAL A 91 1.77 -9.92 -8.84
CA VAL A 91 2.29 -9.80 -7.48
C VAL A 91 1.54 -8.66 -6.84
N GLY A 92 0.44 -8.95 -6.15
CA GLY A 92 -0.35 -7.91 -5.51
C GLY A 92 0.47 -7.09 -4.50
N PRO A 93 0.10 -5.83 -4.22
CA PRO A 93 0.76 -5.05 -3.17
C PRO A 93 0.75 -5.79 -1.83
N ALA A 94 1.87 -5.74 -1.11
CA ALA A 94 2.02 -6.24 0.25
C ALA A 94 1.14 -5.44 1.22
N ARG A 95 -0.17 -5.70 1.18
CA ARG A 95 -1.13 -5.17 2.14
C ARG A 95 -1.22 -6.15 3.30
N PRO A 96 -1.20 -5.67 4.54
CA PRO A 96 -1.35 -6.56 5.68
C PRO A 96 -2.72 -7.24 5.63
N ARG A 97 -2.74 -8.58 5.71
CA ARG A 97 -3.96 -9.39 5.58
C ARG A 97 -4.14 -10.31 6.77
N GLU A 98 -5.18 -10.06 7.56
CA GLU A 98 -5.47 -10.90 8.73
C GLU A 98 -6.61 -11.92 8.49
N THR A 99 -7.31 -11.84 7.36
CA THR A 99 -8.41 -12.76 6.96
C THR A 99 -8.36 -13.10 5.47
N ILE A 100 -8.90 -14.27 5.12
CA ILE A 100 -9.06 -14.75 3.74
C ILE A 100 -10.50 -14.65 3.20
N ASP A 101 -11.46 -14.14 3.98
CA ASP A 101 -12.91 -14.16 3.61
C ASP A 101 -13.23 -13.42 2.31
N ARG A 102 -12.39 -12.45 1.94
CA ARG A 102 -12.54 -11.64 0.73
C ARG A 102 -11.72 -12.15 -0.45
N ILE A 103 -11.05 -13.30 -0.29
CA ILE A 103 -10.22 -13.90 -1.33
C ILE A 103 -11.06 -14.92 -2.09
N ALA A 104 -11.22 -14.70 -3.39
CA ALA A 104 -11.91 -15.65 -4.24
C ALA A 104 -11.09 -16.94 -4.39
N PRO A 105 -11.72 -18.14 -4.39
CA PRO A 105 -11.03 -19.40 -4.64
C PRO A 105 -10.26 -19.43 -5.96
N THR A 106 -10.73 -18.64 -6.93
CA THR A 106 -10.21 -18.51 -8.29
C THR A 106 -9.20 -17.37 -8.45
N THR A 107 -8.68 -16.81 -7.36
CA THR A 107 -7.69 -15.73 -7.42
C THR A 107 -6.46 -16.13 -8.25
N ARG A 108 -5.89 -15.14 -8.96
CA ARG A 108 -4.62 -15.23 -9.73
C ARG A 108 -3.55 -14.34 -9.11
N ARG A 109 -3.78 -13.82 -7.91
CA ARG A 109 -2.85 -12.92 -7.23
C ARG A 109 -1.94 -13.71 -6.31
N PHE A 110 -0.64 -13.49 -6.44
CA PHE A 110 0.37 -14.17 -5.62
C PHE A 110 0.14 -13.98 -4.12
N ASP A 111 -0.08 -12.73 -3.67
CA ASP A 111 -0.28 -12.40 -2.25
C ASP A 111 -1.47 -13.15 -1.63
N GLU A 112 -2.53 -13.33 -2.42
CA GLU A 112 -3.75 -13.98 -1.98
C GLU A 112 -3.64 -15.51 -1.95
N ILE A 113 -2.92 -16.09 -2.91
CA ILE A 113 -2.62 -17.53 -2.92
C ILE A 113 -1.74 -17.89 -1.72
N CYS A 114 -0.68 -17.12 -1.46
CA CYS A 114 0.17 -17.32 -0.29
C CYS A 114 -0.61 -17.16 1.02
N ALA A 115 -1.52 -16.18 1.11
CA ALA A 115 -2.36 -16.00 2.28
C ALA A 115 -3.32 -17.17 2.52
N ARG A 116 -3.89 -17.76 1.47
CA ARG A 116 -4.72 -18.97 1.60
C ARG A 116 -3.90 -20.19 2.01
N LEU A 117 -2.74 -20.42 1.39
CA LEU A 117 -1.82 -21.49 1.78
C LEU A 117 -1.34 -21.35 3.24
N THR A 118 -1.12 -20.12 3.70
CA THR A 118 -0.80 -19.83 5.11
C THR A 118 -1.98 -20.08 6.03
N ALA A 119 -3.20 -19.70 5.63
CA ALA A 119 -4.41 -19.99 6.38
C ALA A 119 -4.70 -21.49 6.49
N TYR A 120 -4.35 -22.28 5.46
CA TYR A 120 -4.39 -23.74 5.51
C TYR A 120 -3.24 -24.35 6.34
N GLY A 121 -2.23 -23.56 6.70
CA GLY A 121 -1.07 -24.02 7.46
C GLY A 121 -0.09 -24.87 6.65
N LEU A 122 -0.03 -24.64 5.33
CA LEU A 122 0.83 -25.37 4.39
C LEU A 122 2.08 -24.59 3.97
N LEU A 123 2.03 -23.27 4.07
CA LEU A 123 3.10 -22.34 3.70
C LEU A 123 3.24 -21.28 4.78
N PHE A 124 4.47 -20.90 5.14
CA PHE A 124 4.73 -19.89 6.17
C PHE A 124 5.85 -18.95 5.75
N SER A 125 5.96 -17.82 6.44
CA SER A 125 6.98 -16.80 6.19
C SER A 125 8.05 -16.79 7.27
N GLU A 126 9.32 -16.63 6.89
CA GLU A 126 10.43 -16.48 7.84
C GLU A 126 10.57 -15.02 8.34
N PRO A 127 11.05 -14.83 9.58
CA PRO A 127 11.32 -13.50 10.12
C PRO A 127 12.50 -12.83 9.40
N LYS A 128 12.41 -11.52 9.21
CA LYS A 128 13.45 -10.71 8.55
C LYS A 128 14.74 -10.73 9.38
N ALA A 129 15.78 -11.40 8.87
CA ALA A 129 17.10 -11.47 9.50
C ALA A 129 17.86 -10.14 9.33
N GLY A 130 17.52 -9.14 10.13
CA GLY A 130 18.27 -7.88 10.19
C GLY A 130 17.40 -6.64 10.16
N GLY A 131 17.04 -6.14 11.35
CA GLY A 131 16.34 -4.87 11.54
C GLY A 131 15.43 -4.92 12.76
N THR A 132 15.56 -3.92 13.64
CA THR A 132 14.78 -3.67 14.86
C THR A 132 13.29 -4.01 14.76
N LEU A 133 12.80 -4.79 15.74
CA LEU A 133 11.38 -5.10 16.03
C LEU A 133 10.48 -5.25 14.78
N ALA A 134 10.69 -6.31 14.00
CA ALA A 134 9.64 -6.77 13.10
C ALA A 134 8.43 -7.20 13.95
N GLY A 135 7.30 -6.51 13.80
CA GLY A 135 6.04 -6.90 14.42
C GLY A 135 5.58 -8.28 13.92
N PRO A 136 4.59 -8.90 14.59
CA PRO A 136 4.06 -10.20 14.20
C PRO A 136 3.56 -10.18 12.74
N HIS A 137 3.85 -11.24 11.99
CA HIS A 137 3.42 -11.46 10.62
C HIS A 137 1.89 -11.58 10.51
N ASP A 138 1.34 -11.04 9.43
CA ASP A 138 0.00 -11.36 8.98
C ASP A 138 0.04 -12.50 7.94
N LEU A 139 -1.07 -12.79 7.25
CA LEU A 139 -1.14 -13.88 6.26
C LEU A 139 -0.47 -13.55 4.92
N SER A 140 -0.07 -12.30 4.68
CA SER A 140 0.64 -11.93 3.46
C SER A 140 2.04 -12.57 3.39
N PRO A 141 2.57 -12.82 2.19
CA PRO A 141 3.90 -13.43 2.04
C PRO A 141 4.98 -12.49 2.60
N GLY A 142 5.86 -13.04 3.44
CA GLY A 142 7.06 -12.36 3.95
C GLY A 142 8.18 -12.31 2.90
N GLN A 143 9.43 -12.18 3.33
CA GLN A 143 10.57 -12.14 2.39
C GLN A 143 10.97 -13.53 1.90
N VAL A 144 10.91 -14.52 2.79
CA VAL A 144 11.23 -15.92 2.48
C VAL A 144 10.02 -16.75 2.88
N LEU A 145 9.55 -17.57 1.94
CA LEU A 145 8.50 -18.53 2.14
C LEU A 145 9.10 -19.90 2.37
N PHE A 146 8.54 -20.65 3.30
CA PHE A 146 8.96 -22.01 3.56
C PHE A 146 7.77 -22.93 3.77
N VAL A 147 7.96 -24.18 3.35
CA VAL A 147 7.03 -25.28 3.60
C VAL A 147 7.57 -26.08 4.79
N PRO A 148 6.78 -26.29 5.85
CA PRO A 148 7.22 -27.09 7.00
C PRO A 148 7.55 -28.53 6.60
N GLY A 149 8.55 -29.14 7.25
CA GLY A 149 9.03 -30.50 6.94
C GLY A 149 7.92 -31.56 6.76
N PRO A 150 6.93 -31.67 7.68
CA PRO A 150 5.84 -32.63 7.52
C PRO A 150 4.99 -32.41 6.26
N VAL A 151 4.81 -31.16 5.83
CA VAL A 151 4.09 -30.79 4.61
C VAL A 151 4.95 -31.11 3.39
N PHE A 152 6.25 -30.76 3.45
CA PHE A 152 7.23 -31.06 2.41
C PHE A 152 7.28 -32.56 2.11
N ASP A 153 7.41 -33.40 3.14
CA ASP A 153 7.47 -34.86 3.01
C ASP A 153 6.17 -35.45 2.46
N LEU A 154 5.03 -34.85 2.80
CA LEU A 154 3.73 -35.30 2.31
C LEU A 154 3.54 -34.94 0.83
N VAL A 155 3.85 -33.70 0.43
CA VAL A 155 3.75 -33.26 -0.96
C VAL A 155 4.71 -34.06 -1.85
N ARG A 156 5.97 -34.28 -1.41
CA ARG A 156 6.92 -35.11 -2.17
C ARG A 156 6.44 -36.55 -2.32
N ARG A 157 5.83 -37.14 -1.30
CA ARG A 157 5.26 -38.50 -1.40
C ARG A 157 4.09 -38.57 -2.38
N LEU A 158 3.25 -37.53 -2.44
CA LEU A 158 2.15 -37.46 -3.40
C LEU A 158 2.65 -37.30 -4.84
N GLU A 159 3.72 -36.55 -5.06
CA GLU A 159 4.35 -36.40 -6.38
C GLU A 159 5.16 -37.64 -6.80
N GLN A 160 5.72 -38.39 -5.84
CA GLN A 160 6.50 -39.61 -6.07
C GLN A 160 5.67 -40.89 -6.06
N ALA A 161 4.37 -40.82 -5.75
CA ALA A 161 3.49 -41.97 -5.84
C ALA A 161 3.41 -42.40 -7.32
N PRO A 162 3.80 -43.64 -7.67
CA PRO A 162 3.70 -44.10 -9.05
C PRO A 162 2.24 -44.02 -9.49
N ALA A 163 2.03 -43.65 -10.76
CA ALA A 163 0.74 -43.65 -11.44
C ALA A 163 0.14 -45.08 -11.53
N ALA A 164 -0.24 -45.65 -10.39
CA ALA A 164 -0.95 -46.91 -10.30
C ALA A 164 -2.43 -46.61 -10.00
N GLU A 165 -3.26 -47.09 -10.93
CA GLU A 165 -4.72 -47.24 -10.83
C GLU A 165 -5.56 -45.95 -10.93
N GLN A 166 -5.53 -45.34 -12.13
CA GLN A 166 -6.79 -44.87 -12.69
C GLN A 166 -7.54 -46.08 -13.26
N PRO A 167 -8.78 -46.39 -12.80
CA PRO A 167 -9.56 -47.46 -13.38
C PRO A 167 -9.91 -47.11 -14.83
N SER A 168 -9.48 -48.00 -15.71
CA SER A 168 -9.69 -48.04 -17.16
C SER A 168 -11.17 -47.91 -17.51
N ARG A 169 -11.53 -46.87 -18.26
CA ARG A 169 -12.73 -46.90 -19.10
C ARG A 169 -12.46 -47.87 -20.27
N PRO A 170 -13.37 -48.79 -20.59
CA PRO A 170 -13.13 -49.73 -21.67
C PRO A 170 -13.11 -48.99 -23.01
N ALA A 171 -12.14 -49.38 -23.83
CA ALA A 171 -11.99 -48.97 -25.21
C ALA A 171 -13.23 -49.33 -26.02
N GLN A 172 -13.69 -48.38 -26.84
CA GLN A 172 -14.47 -48.70 -28.04
C GLN A 172 -13.58 -48.41 -29.24
N ASP A 173 -13.37 -49.45 -30.02
CA ASP A 173 -12.64 -49.45 -31.26
C ASP A 173 -13.23 -48.48 -32.30
N ALA A 174 -12.28 -47.85 -33.01
CA ALA A 174 -12.27 -47.56 -34.43
C ALA A 174 -13.38 -46.67 -35.02
N HIS A 175 -13.02 -45.46 -35.46
CA HIS A 175 -12.90 -45.12 -36.88
C HIS A 175 -12.64 -43.62 -37.08
N GLN A 176 -11.71 -43.32 -38.00
CA GLN A 176 -11.73 -42.20 -38.93
C GLN A 176 -11.65 -40.76 -38.39
N SER A 177 -10.69 -40.01 -38.93
CA SER A 177 -10.81 -38.57 -39.06
C SER A 177 -12.15 -38.23 -39.73
N PRO A 178 -13.04 -37.43 -39.12
CA PRO A 178 -14.13 -36.87 -39.87
C PRO A 178 -13.67 -35.57 -40.52
N ALA A 179 -14.01 -35.51 -41.80
CA ALA A 179 -14.23 -34.30 -42.55
C ALA A 179 -14.97 -33.23 -41.72
N VAL A 180 -14.79 -31.98 -42.11
CA VAL A 180 -15.57 -30.82 -41.65
C VAL A 180 -17.06 -31.10 -41.89
N GLU A 181 -17.73 -31.63 -40.88
CA GLU A 181 -19.19 -31.67 -40.79
C GLU A 181 -19.68 -30.35 -40.17
N PRO A 182 -20.81 -29.79 -40.66
CA PRO A 182 -21.36 -28.57 -40.10
C PRO A 182 -21.73 -28.82 -38.64
N GLN A 183 -21.00 -28.18 -37.73
CA GLN A 183 -21.26 -28.24 -36.29
C GLN A 183 -22.71 -27.85 -36.04
N ILE A 184 -23.55 -28.81 -35.66
CA ILE A 184 -24.87 -28.55 -35.11
C ILE A 184 -24.62 -27.80 -33.81
N ARG A 185 -24.79 -26.47 -33.83
CA ARG A 185 -24.49 -25.60 -32.70
C ARG A 185 -25.76 -25.33 -31.93
N GLY A 186 -25.71 -25.44 -30.60
CA GLY A 186 -26.82 -25.09 -29.71
C GLY A 186 -27.28 -23.65 -29.91
N ARG A 187 -28.55 -23.36 -29.61
CA ARG A 187 -29.15 -22.03 -29.81
C ARG A 187 -29.02 -21.19 -28.54
N LEU A 188 -28.48 -19.98 -28.66
CA LEU A 188 -28.43 -19.01 -27.56
C LEU A 188 -29.68 -18.11 -27.59
N ILE A 189 -30.37 -17.97 -26.48
CA ILE A 189 -31.50 -17.05 -26.31
C ILE A 189 -31.12 -16.00 -25.28
N VAL A 190 -31.17 -14.73 -25.67
CA VAL A 190 -30.96 -13.60 -24.77
C VAL A 190 -32.31 -13.01 -24.38
N GLN A 191 -32.63 -13.05 -23.10
CA GLN A 191 -33.90 -12.55 -22.58
C GLN A 191 -33.78 -11.11 -22.08
N PRO A 192 -34.87 -10.31 -22.14
CA PRO A 192 -34.93 -8.97 -21.53
C PRO A 192 -34.68 -8.97 -20.01
N SER A 193 -34.79 -10.11 -19.34
CA SER A 193 -34.46 -10.32 -17.92
C SER A 193 -32.96 -10.37 -17.62
N TYR A 194 -32.10 -10.17 -18.63
CA TYR A 194 -30.64 -10.37 -18.58
C TYR A 194 -30.23 -11.84 -18.43
N GLN A 195 -31.14 -12.78 -18.71
CA GLN A 195 -30.85 -14.21 -18.72
C GLN A 195 -30.39 -14.67 -20.10
N LEU A 196 -29.35 -15.49 -20.14
CA LEU A 196 -28.81 -16.12 -21.34
C LEU A 196 -29.07 -17.61 -21.24
N LEU A 197 -29.82 -18.17 -22.19
CA LEU A 197 -30.18 -19.58 -22.22
C LEU A 197 -29.50 -20.24 -23.42
N LEU A 198 -28.55 -21.13 -23.18
CA LEU A 198 -27.95 -21.95 -24.22
C LEU A 198 -28.68 -23.30 -24.27
N LEU A 199 -29.42 -23.53 -25.36
CA LEU A 199 -30.13 -24.76 -25.63
C LEU A 199 -29.18 -25.82 -26.24
N PRO A 200 -29.44 -27.13 -26.06
CA PRO A 200 -28.66 -28.20 -26.68
C PRO A 200 -28.52 -28.07 -28.20
N PRO A 201 -27.41 -28.57 -28.78
CA PRO A 201 -26.25 -29.17 -28.11
C PRO A 201 -25.34 -28.10 -27.46
N LEU A 202 -24.95 -28.33 -26.20
CA LEU A 202 -24.09 -27.41 -25.46
C LEU A 202 -22.64 -27.55 -25.95
N ASP A 203 -22.13 -26.54 -26.64
CA ASP A 203 -20.74 -26.53 -27.07
C ASP A 203 -19.84 -25.85 -26.02
N ASP A 204 -18.71 -26.49 -25.72
CA ASP A 204 -17.77 -26.03 -24.68
C ASP A 204 -17.22 -24.62 -24.98
N SER A 205 -17.06 -24.29 -26.26
CA SER A 205 -16.57 -22.98 -26.69
C SER A 205 -17.51 -21.84 -26.30
N SER A 206 -18.83 -22.04 -26.44
CA SER A 206 -19.84 -21.05 -26.05
C SER A 206 -20.02 -21.02 -24.54
N LEU A 207 -19.95 -22.16 -23.86
CA LEU A 207 -20.00 -22.22 -22.40
C LEU A 207 -18.83 -21.47 -21.77
N GLN A 208 -17.61 -21.68 -22.27
CA GLN A 208 -16.42 -20.97 -21.78
C GLN A 208 -16.56 -19.47 -22.01
N ARG A 209 -16.95 -19.06 -23.22
CA ARG A 209 -17.09 -17.64 -23.55
C ARG A 209 -18.21 -16.95 -22.77
N LEU A 210 -19.35 -17.62 -22.54
CA LEU A 210 -20.42 -17.10 -21.69
C LEU A 210 -19.94 -16.89 -20.24
N ARG A 211 -19.15 -17.80 -19.68
CA ARG A 211 -18.60 -17.69 -18.32
C ARG A 211 -17.66 -16.51 -18.12
N GLU A 212 -17.03 -16.01 -19.17
CA GLU A 212 -16.11 -14.87 -19.10
C GLU A 212 -16.83 -13.58 -18.70
N PHE A 213 -18.05 -13.34 -19.23
CA PHE A 213 -18.77 -12.08 -19.06
C PHE A 213 -20.15 -12.21 -18.40
N SER A 214 -20.54 -13.41 -17.93
CA SER A 214 -21.81 -13.65 -17.24
C SER A 214 -21.66 -14.53 -16.00
N GLU A 215 -22.67 -14.53 -15.13
CA GLU A 215 -22.74 -15.41 -13.96
C GLU A 215 -23.48 -16.70 -14.30
N THR A 216 -22.90 -17.84 -13.97
CA THR A 216 -23.54 -19.15 -14.16
C THR A 216 -24.66 -19.32 -13.14
N VAL A 217 -25.90 -19.49 -13.61
CA VAL A 217 -27.07 -19.79 -12.76
C VAL A 217 -27.25 -21.30 -12.65
N ARG A 218 -27.26 -21.99 -13.79
CA ARG A 218 -27.46 -23.45 -13.85
C ARG A 218 -26.83 -24.02 -15.11
N VAL A 219 -26.19 -25.18 -15.04
CA VAL A 219 -25.74 -25.92 -16.21
C VAL A 219 -26.28 -27.34 -16.11
N ALA A 220 -27.31 -27.63 -16.89
CA ALA A 220 -27.95 -28.94 -16.97
C ALA A 220 -28.24 -29.25 -18.45
N GLU A 221 -29.45 -29.68 -18.79
CA GLU A 221 -29.88 -29.82 -20.20
C GLU A 221 -29.93 -28.46 -20.92
N VAL A 222 -30.29 -27.39 -20.21
CA VAL A 222 -30.17 -26.01 -20.69
C VAL A 222 -29.17 -25.30 -19.79
N ALA A 223 -28.19 -24.61 -20.38
CA ALA A 223 -27.26 -23.80 -19.60
C ALA A 223 -27.81 -22.38 -19.47
N GLU A 224 -28.01 -21.95 -18.23
CA GLU A 224 -28.58 -20.67 -17.85
C GLU A 224 -27.50 -19.79 -17.24
N PHE A 225 -27.35 -18.60 -17.80
CA PHE A 225 -26.46 -17.56 -17.29
C PHE A 225 -27.22 -16.26 -17.06
N LYS A 226 -26.64 -15.38 -16.25
CA LYS A 226 -27.17 -14.05 -15.99
C LYS A 226 -26.11 -12.99 -16.27
N LEU A 227 -26.46 -12.03 -17.10
CA LEU A 227 -25.63 -10.86 -17.36
C LEU A 227 -25.76 -9.87 -16.19
N THR A 228 -24.65 -9.58 -15.52
CA THR A 228 -24.58 -8.62 -14.41
C THR A 228 -23.50 -7.58 -14.68
N GLN A 229 -23.64 -6.39 -14.09
CA GLN A 229 -22.63 -5.34 -14.19
C GLN A 229 -21.27 -5.80 -13.66
N ALA A 230 -21.27 -6.56 -12.56
CA ALA A 230 -20.05 -7.07 -11.95
C ALA A 230 -19.33 -8.08 -12.85
N ALA A 231 -20.06 -9.01 -13.49
CA ALA A 231 -19.47 -9.96 -14.42
C ALA A 231 -18.92 -9.28 -15.68
N LEU A 232 -19.65 -8.34 -16.26
CA LEU A 232 -19.18 -7.57 -17.40
C LEU A 232 -17.95 -6.71 -17.05
N PHE A 233 -17.95 -6.07 -15.88
CA PHE A 233 -16.80 -5.29 -15.42
C PHE A 233 -15.54 -6.15 -15.29
N ARG A 234 -15.67 -7.38 -14.76
CA ARG A 234 -14.55 -8.34 -14.69
C ARG A 234 -14.02 -8.70 -16.08
N ALA A 235 -14.90 -8.95 -17.05
CA ALA A 235 -14.51 -9.25 -18.42
C ALA A 235 -13.77 -8.07 -19.08
N VAL A 236 -14.24 -6.85 -18.87
CA VAL A 236 -13.57 -5.62 -19.36
C VAL A 236 -12.19 -5.45 -18.75
N GLN A 237 -12.02 -5.73 -17.45
CA GLN A 237 -10.71 -5.71 -16.80
C GLN A 237 -9.74 -6.77 -17.35
N GLN A 238 -10.25 -7.86 -17.93
CA GLN A 238 -9.48 -8.94 -18.54
C GLN A 238 -9.20 -8.72 -20.04
N GLY A 239 -9.61 -7.57 -20.60
CA GLY A 239 -9.33 -7.18 -21.98
C GLY A 239 -10.48 -7.39 -22.97
N THR A 240 -11.63 -7.89 -22.53
CA THR A 240 -12.82 -8.07 -23.40
C THR A 240 -13.58 -6.76 -23.52
N THR A 241 -13.83 -6.25 -24.73
CA THR A 241 -14.62 -5.02 -24.87
C THR A 241 -16.13 -5.30 -24.79
N VAL A 242 -16.91 -4.32 -24.35
CA VAL A 242 -18.39 -4.44 -24.34
C VAL A 242 -18.92 -4.63 -25.77
N ALA A 243 -18.25 -4.06 -26.76
CA ALA A 243 -18.59 -4.27 -28.17
C ALA A 243 -18.38 -5.73 -28.59
N ASP A 244 -17.30 -6.38 -28.15
CA ASP A 244 -17.05 -7.81 -28.43
C ASP A 244 -18.10 -8.70 -27.78
N VAL A 245 -18.56 -8.35 -26.57
CA VAL A 245 -19.64 -9.07 -25.88
C VAL A 245 -20.95 -8.94 -26.63
N ILE A 246 -21.32 -7.73 -27.08
CA ILE A 246 -22.53 -7.49 -27.88
C ILE A 246 -22.46 -8.29 -29.18
N ALA A 247 -21.35 -8.19 -29.91
CA ALA A 247 -21.15 -8.89 -31.18
C ALA A 247 -21.22 -10.41 -31.01
N PHE A 248 -20.61 -10.95 -29.95
CA PHE A 248 -20.70 -12.38 -29.64
C PHE A 248 -22.14 -12.81 -29.36
N LEU A 249 -22.87 -12.07 -28.53
CA LEU A 249 -24.25 -12.41 -28.18
C LEU A 249 -25.14 -12.38 -29.43
N GLU A 250 -25.09 -11.35 -30.26
CA GLU A 250 -25.89 -11.22 -31.48
C GLU A 250 -25.57 -12.31 -32.51
N THR A 251 -24.27 -12.57 -32.71
CA THR A 251 -23.80 -13.62 -33.63
C THR A 251 -24.28 -15.00 -33.17
N ARG A 252 -24.28 -15.25 -31.85
CA ARG A 252 -24.64 -16.55 -31.30
C ARG A 252 -26.14 -16.74 -31.12
N SER A 253 -26.91 -15.68 -30.89
CA SER A 253 -28.38 -15.73 -30.81
C SER A 253 -29.08 -15.69 -32.16
N GLU A 254 -28.35 -15.41 -33.25
CA GLU A 254 -28.87 -15.20 -34.61
C GLU A 254 -29.99 -14.13 -34.67
N GLN A 255 -30.04 -13.27 -33.65
CA GLN A 255 -31.05 -12.26 -33.43
C GLN A 255 -30.40 -11.04 -32.78
N PRO A 256 -30.84 -9.82 -33.12
CA PRO A 256 -30.39 -8.62 -32.44
C PRO A 256 -30.76 -8.69 -30.96
N LEU A 257 -29.91 -8.14 -30.09
CA LEU A 257 -30.18 -8.16 -28.65
C LEU A 257 -31.44 -7.35 -28.32
N PRO A 258 -32.20 -7.75 -27.27
CA PRO A 258 -33.27 -6.92 -26.74
C PRO A 258 -32.75 -5.50 -26.42
N GLN A 259 -33.53 -4.48 -26.79
CA GLN A 259 -33.12 -3.07 -26.69
C GLN A 259 -32.66 -2.66 -25.28
N ASN A 260 -33.30 -3.21 -24.24
CA ASN A 260 -32.95 -2.95 -22.85
C ASN A 260 -31.58 -3.56 -22.47
N VAL A 261 -31.24 -4.74 -23.00
CA VAL A 261 -29.92 -5.38 -22.78
C VAL A 261 -28.83 -4.57 -23.48
N HIS A 262 -29.05 -4.19 -24.73
CA HIS A 262 -28.09 -3.38 -25.51
C HIS A 262 -27.85 -2.00 -24.84
N TYR A 263 -28.91 -1.32 -24.43
CA TYR A 263 -28.80 -0.04 -23.72
C TYR A 263 -28.03 -0.17 -22.40
N THR A 264 -28.37 -1.17 -21.58
CA THR A 264 -27.73 -1.39 -20.28
C THR A 264 -26.24 -1.70 -20.43
N LEU A 265 -25.86 -2.58 -21.37
CA LEU A 265 -24.46 -2.86 -21.70
C LEU A 265 -23.69 -1.58 -22.07
N GLY A 266 -24.25 -0.76 -22.96
CA GLY A 266 -23.64 0.51 -23.37
C GLY A 266 -23.49 1.50 -22.21
N SER A 267 -24.49 1.59 -21.32
CA SER A 267 -24.42 2.45 -20.14
C SER A 267 -23.35 2.00 -19.14
N TRP A 268 -23.18 0.69 -18.93
CA TRP A 268 -22.13 0.15 -18.08
C TRP A 268 -20.74 0.41 -18.65
N SER A 269 -20.56 0.30 -19.98
CA SER A 269 -19.30 0.64 -20.65
C SER A 269 -18.82 2.06 -20.33
N ARG A 270 -19.73 3.04 -20.37
CA ARG A 270 -19.39 4.45 -20.10
C ARG A 270 -18.97 4.71 -18.65
N VAL A 271 -19.46 3.91 -17.70
CA VAL A 271 -19.10 4.03 -16.28
C VAL A 271 -17.69 3.45 -16.05
N PHE A 272 -17.31 2.39 -16.75
CA PHE A 272 -16.03 1.72 -16.57
C PHE A 272 -14.83 2.55 -17.04
N GLU A 273 -15.01 3.47 -17.98
CA GLU A 273 -13.92 4.25 -18.58
C GLU A 273 -13.54 5.54 -17.82
N GLN A 274 -14.25 5.91 -16.75
CA GLN A 274 -14.05 7.23 -16.10
C GLN A 274 -12.78 7.35 -15.27
N VAL A 275 -12.26 6.24 -14.72
CA VAL A 275 -11.08 6.24 -13.86
C VAL A 275 -10.17 5.06 -14.21
N ARG A 276 -8.93 5.36 -14.63
CA ARG A 276 -7.89 4.34 -14.90
C ARG A 276 -6.86 4.38 -13.78
N VAL A 277 -6.66 3.24 -13.12
CA VAL A 277 -5.66 3.06 -12.07
C VAL A 277 -4.55 2.16 -12.60
N TYR A 278 -3.30 2.60 -12.49
CA TYR A 278 -2.13 1.82 -12.87
C TYR A 278 -1.40 1.37 -11.59
N ALA A 279 -1.34 0.05 -11.37
CA ALA A 279 -0.79 -0.52 -10.13
C ALA A 279 0.75 -0.58 -10.11
N ASP A 280 1.39 -0.69 -11.27
CA ASP A 280 2.85 -0.86 -11.44
C ASP A 280 3.43 0.15 -12.45
N ALA A 281 3.03 1.41 -12.30
CA ALA A 281 3.55 2.49 -13.13
C ALA A 281 4.86 3.05 -12.56
N VAL A 282 5.84 3.25 -13.43
CA VAL A 282 7.08 3.94 -13.14
C VAL A 282 7.13 5.25 -13.88
N LEU A 283 7.54 6.28 -13.17
CA LEU A 283 7.76 7.61 -13.71
C LEU A 283 9.26 7.80 -13.92
N VAL A 284 9.66 7.99 -15.17
CA VAL A 284 11.03 8.29 -15.54
C VAL A 284 11.15 9.79 -15.80
N GLU A 285 12.07 10.44 -15.10
CA GLU A 285 12.40 11.85 -15.25
C GLU A 285 13.80 11.99 -15.84
N GLY A 286 13.96 12.91 -16.79
CA GLY A 286 15.24 13.10 -17.47
C GLY A 286 15.18 14.17 -18.56
N ALA A 287 16.28 14.33 -19.28
CA ALA A 287 16.37 15.24 -20.42
C ALA A 287 15.35 14.84 -21.51
N ALA A 288 14.79 15.84 -22.20
CA ALA A 288 13.73 15.59 -23.17
C ALA A 288 14.21 14.68 -24.31
N GLU A 289 15.43 14.91 -24.76
CA GLU A 289 16.10 14.17 -25.82
C GLU A 289 16.29 12.70 -25.44
N LEU A 290 16.70 12.42 -24.20
CA LEU A 290 16.82 11.07 -23.69
C LEU A 290 15.46 10.36 -23.72
N LEU A 291 14.43 11.00 -23.15
CA LEU A 291 13.12 10.39 -23.04
C LEU A 291 12.43 10.21 -24.41
N ASP A 292 12.73 11.06 -25.38
CA ASP A 292 12.26 10.90 -26.76
C ASP A 292 12.90 9.68 -27.43
N ARG A 293 14.20 9.42 -27.19
CA ARG A 293 14.84 8.15 -27.63
C ARG A 293 14.19 6.93 -26.96
N LEU A 294 13.99 6.99 -25.65
CA LEU A 294 13.38 5.89 -24.89
C LEU A 294 11.95 5.58 -25.34
N GLN A 295 11.21 6.58 -25.82
CA GLN A 295 9.84 6.40 -26.29
C GLN A 295 9.78 5.68 -27.65
N VAL A 296 10.83 5.77 -28.47
CA VAL A 296 10.90 5.15 -29.81
C VAL A 296 11.60 3.78 -29.78
N ASP A 297 12.32 3.46 -28.70
CA ASP A 297 12.94 2.16 -28.52
C ASP A 297 11.90 1.03 -28.50
N GLU A 298 12.07 0.00 -29.34
CA GLU A 298 11.10 -1.09 -29.50
C GLU A 298 10.75 -1.81 -28.19
N ARG A 299 11.70 -1.91 -27.25
CA ARG A 299 11.53 -2.62 -25.98
C ARG A 299 10.74 -1.79 -24.98
N LEU A 300 10.91 -0.46 -25.00
CA LEU A 300 10.24 0.46 -24.09
C LEU A 300 8.93 1.00 -24.64
N ALA A 301 8.78 1.12 -25.96
CA ALA A 301 7.59 1.66 -26.62
C ALA A 301 6.31 0.92 -26.20
N ALA A 302 6.37 -0.41 -26.05
CA ALA A 302 5.26 -1.24 -25.56
C ALA A 302 4.90 -0.96 -24.07
N LEU A 303 5.85 -0.43 -23.29
CA LEU A 303 5.68 -0.11 -21.89
C LEU A 303 5.22 1.32 -21.64
N VAL A 304 5.38 2.22 -22.63
CA VAL A 304 4.96 3.61 -22.52
C VAL A 304 3.44 3.67 -22.32
N ILE A 305 3.02 4.23 -21.19
CA ILE A 305 1.61 4.53 -20.91
C ILE A 305 1.26 5.88 -21.51
N ARG A 306 2.03 6.93 -21.16
CA ARG A 306 1.87 8.29 -21.70
C ARG A 306 3.08 9.17 -21.41
N ARG A 307 3.27 10.19 -22.24
CA ARG A 307 4.12 11.34 -21.97
C ARG A 307 3.40 12.32 -21.03
N LEU A 308 3.96 12.65 -19.87
CA LEU A 308 3.36 13.62 -18.95
C LEU A 308 3.80 15.04 -19.27
N THR A 309 5.10 15.21 -19.46
CA THR A 309 5.76 16.46 -19.87
C THR A 309 6.98 16.08 -20.73
N PRO A 310 7.64 17.04 -21.40
CA PRO A 310 8.89 16.75 -22.13
C PRO A 310 9.98 16.11 -21.26
N GLN A 311 9.95 16.31 -19.94
CA GLN A 311 10.93 15.76 -19.01
C GLN A 311 10.40 14.59 -18.19
N ARG A 312 9.20 14.08 -18.51
CA ARG A 312 8.51 13.05 -17.72
C ARG A 312 7.79 12.04 -18.59
N LEU A 313 8.16 10.77 -18.44
CA LEU A 313 7.57 9.66 -19.15
C LEU A 313 6.97 8.66 -18.16
N LEU A 314 5.70 8.31 -18.35
CA LEU A 314 5.02 7.31 -17.54
C LEU A 314 5.05 5.97 -18.27
N LEU A 315 5.67 4.97 -17.66
CA LEU A 315 5.77 3.61 -18.19
C LEU A 315 5.14 2.61 -17.22
N ARG A 316 4.85 1.40 -17.71
CA ARG A 316 4.48 0.25 -16.88
C ARG A 316 5.70 -0.65 -16.64
N ASN A 317 5.62 -1.49 -15.62
CA ASN A 317 6.60 -2.53 -15.31
C ASN A 317 8.02 -1.96 -15.07
N GLY A 318 8.24 -1.48 -13.83
CA GLY A 318 9.50 -0.88 -13.44
C GLY A 318 10.73 -1.75 -13.63
N ALA A 319 10.62 -3.05 -13.35
CA ALA A 319 11.73 -3.99 -13.48
C ALA A 319 12.25 -4.06 -14.92
N LEU A 320 11.34 -4.14 -15.90
CA LEU A 320 11.72 -4.19 -17.31
C LEU A 320 12.27 -2.83 -17.80
N VAL A 321 11.75 -1.72 -17.28
CA VAL A 321 12.29 -0.39 -17.56
C VAL A 321 13.73 -0.26 -17.05
N GLU A 322 14.00 -0.67 -15.81
CA GLU A 322 15.35 -0.66 -15.22
C GLU A 322 16.33 -1.54 -16.00
N GLN A 323 15.91 -2.76 -16.37
CA GLN A 323 16.72 -3.66 -17.20
C GLN A 323 17.04 -3.05 -18.57
N THR A 324 16.05 -2.41 -19.19
CA THR A 324 16.25 -1.81 -20.52
C THR A 324 17.13 -0.57 -20.45
N LEU A 325 17.00 0.25 -19.41
CA LEU A 325 17.90 1.39 -19.18
C LEU A 325 19.35 0.92 -18.97
N ALA A 326 19.55 -0.14 -18.20
CA ALA A 326 20.88 -0.74 -18.02
C ALA A 326 21.49 -1.25 -19.34
N LEU A 327 20.67 -1.80 -20.25
CA LEU A 327 21.13 -2.20 -21.59
C LEU A 327 21.50 -1.01 -22.48
N LEU A 328 20.95 0.17 -22.20
CA LEU A 328 21.26 1.42 -22.89
C LEU A 328 22.43 2.17 -22.25
N ASP A 329 23.12 1.56 -21.28
CA ASP A 329 24.20 2.17 -20.48
C ASP A 329 23.76 3.44 -19.72
N GLU A 330 22.45 3.56 -19.47
CA GLU A 330 21.88 4.62 -18.65
C GLU A 330 21.73 4.08 -17.22
N LEU A 331 22.29 4.78 -16.23
CA LEU A 331 22.25 4.40 -14.81
C LEU A 331 21.20 5.24 -14.08
N PRO A 332 19.93 4.79 -14.01
CA PRO A 332 18.88 5.57 -13.37
C PRO A 332 19.03 5.60 -11.85
N LEU A 333 18.75 6.76 -11.27
CA LEU A 333 18.55 6.86 -9.83
C LEU A 333 17.14 6.37 -9.47
N VAL A 334 17.03 5.17 -8.91
CA VAL A 334 15.75 4.60 -8.49
C VAL A 334 15.31 5.16 -7.13
N THR A 335 14.10 5.72 -7.09
CA THR A 335 13.48 6.27 -5.87
C THR A 335 12.23 5.49 -5.50
N PRO A 336 12.29 4.60 -4.49
CA PRO A 336 11.13 3.87 -4.01
C PRO A 336 10.27 4.73 -3.08
N TYR A 337 9.09 5.18 -3.55
CA TYR A 337 8.14 5.95 -2.73
C TYR A 337 7.42 5.13 -1.65
N THR A 338 7.62 3.81 -1.63
CA THR A 338 7.04 2.88 -0.64
C THR A 338 7.88 2.74 0.62
N THR A 339 9.12 3.23 0.64
CA THR A 339 10.03 3.14 1.78
C THR A 339 10.45 4.52 2.30
N ALA A 340 10.87 4.58 3.57
CA ALA A 340 11.35 5.80 4.17
C ALA A 340 12.71 6.20 3.56
N HIS A 341 12.80 7.45 3.07
CA HIS A 341 14.01 7.98 2.45
C HIS A 341 15.10 8.18 3.51
N SER A 342 16.29 7.61 3.29
CA SER A 342 17.47 7.85 4.13
C SER A 342 18.45 8.88 3.53
N ARG A 343 18.03 9.62 2.50
CA ARG A 343 18.88 10.58 1.79
C ARG A 343 18.47 12.01 2.07
N LEU A 344 19.46 12.90 2.14
CA LEU A 344 19.25 14.34 2.18
C LEU A 344 18.58 14.78 0.88
N GLN A 345 17.43 15.43 0.98
CA GLN A 345 16.63 15.85 -0.17
C GLN A 345 16.75 17.35 -0.45
N PHE A 346 17.23 18.13 0.53
CA PHE A 346 17.44 19.56 0.41
C PHE A 346 18.56 20.01 1.34
N SER A 347 19.12 21.19 1.09
CA SER A 347 19.98 21.90 2.04
C SER A 347 19.24 23.10 2.63
N ILE A 348 19.62 23.50 3.83
CA ILE A 348 19.04 24.64 4.54
C ILE A 348 20.15 25.63 4.87
N ASP A 349 19.95 26.90 4.51
CA ASP A 349 20.89 27.96 4.87
C ASP A 349 20.56 28.65 6.20
N ALA A 350 21.45 29.53 6.63
CA ALA A 350 21.29 30.31 7.85
C ALA A 350 20.17 31.35 7.78
N ASP A 351 19.57 31.59 6.61
CA ASP A 351 18.43 32.49 6.39
C ASP A 351 17.09 31.74 6.30
N GLY A 352 17.13 30.40 6.39
CA GLY A 352 15.95 29.54 6.31
C GLY A 352 15.47 29.29 4.88
N VAL A 353 16.32 29.48 3.87
CA VAL A 353 16.06 29.04 2.50
C VAL A 353 16.39 27.56 2.37
N LEU A 354 15.40 26.79 1.94
CA LEU A 354 15.48 25.38 1.61
C LEU A 354 15.75 25.25 0.11
N THR A 355 16.88 24.65 -0.25
CA THR A 355 17.26 24.40 -1.64
C THR A 355 17.13 22.91 -1.94
N PRO A 356 16.13 22.48 -2.73
CA PRO A 356 16.00 21.09 -3.14
C PRO A 356 17.25 20.61 -3.90
N HIS A 357 17.69 19.39 -3.63
CA HIS A 357 18.74 18.76 -4.43
C HIS A 357 18.18 18.31 -5.79
N PRO A 358 19.02 18.19 -6.83
CA PRO A 358 18.60 17.64 -8.13
C PRO A 358 18.04 16.22 -8.06
N THR A 359 18.43 15.47 -7.03
CA THR A 359 17.99 14.11 -6.72
C THR A 359 16.78 14.06 -5.77
N ALA A 360 16.18 15.21 -5.48
CA ALA A 360 14.98 15.29 -4.64
C ALA A 360 13.82 14.50 -5.24
N ASP A 361 13.02 13.89 -4.38
CA ASP A 361 11.84 13.16 -4.83
C ASP A 361 10.69 14.12 -5.22
N LEU A 362 9.77 13.62 -6.04
CA LEU A 362 8.62 14.37 -6.57
C LEU A 362 7.65 14.87 -5.51
N LEU A 363 7.64 14.24 -4.34
CA LEU A 363 6.76 14.61 -3.23
C LEU A 363 7.37 15.69 -2.35
N LEU A 364 8.68 15.94 -2.46
CA LEU A 364 9.37 16.94 -1.67
C LEU A 364 8.72 18.32 -1.77
N PRO A 365 8.40 18.89 -2.96
CA PRO A 365 7.75 20.18 -3.05
C PRO A 365 6.41 20.25 -2.29
N ILE A 366 5.64 19.15 -2.29
CA ILE A 366 4.37 19.06 -1.57
C ILE A 366 4.60 19.06 -0.06
N ARG A 367 5.64 18.34 0.40
CA ARG A 367 6.02 18.31 1.83
C ARG A 367 6.58 19.66 2.29
N LEU A 368 7.45 20.29 1.50
CA LEU A 368 8.04 21.59 1.80
C LEU A 368 6.98 22.69 1.92
N ARG A 369 5.94 22.67 1.08
CA ARG A 369 4.82 23.64 1.16
C ARG A 369 4.08 23.66 2.50
N ARG A 370 4.21 22.59 3.31
CA ARG A 370 3.62 22.55 4.65
C ARG A 370 4.36 23.43 5.65
N VAL A 371 5.65 23.65 5.46
CA VAL A 371 6.53 24.35 6.42
C VAL A 371 7.20 25.60 5.82
N ALA A 372 7.21 25.72 4.50
CA ALA A 372 7.88 26.78 3.75
C ALA A 372 7.07 27.24 2.55
N GLU A 373 7.35 28.45 2.07
CA GLU A 373 6.70 29.04 0.90
C GLU A 373 7.59 28.92 -0.34
N PRO A 374 7.03 28.57 -1.51
CA PRO A 374 7.80 28.50 -2.74
C PRO A 374 8.24 29.90 -3.20
N ARG A 375 9.51 30.04 -3.58
CA ARG A 375 10.04 31.22 -4.29
C ARG A 375 10.01 30.99 -5.80
N ALA A 376 10.13 32.08 -6.58
CA ALA A 376 10.16 32.04 -8.04
C ALA A 376 11.31 31.16 -8.60
N ASP A 377 12.43 31.08 -7.88
CA ASP A 377 13.63 30.35 -8.30
C ASP A 377 13.57 28.83 -8.01
N GLY A 378 12.42 28.27 -7.61
CA GLY A 378 12.29 26.85 -7.23
C GLY A 378 12.83 26.49 -5.84
N ARG A 379 13.39 27.46 -5.11
CA ARG A 379 13.74 27.35 -3.68
C ARG A 379 12.52 27.58 -2.80
N PHE A 380 12.61 27.21 -1.52
CA PHE A 380 11.54 27.43 -0.55
C PHE A 380 12.05 28.27 0.62
N GLN A 381 11.23 29.19 1.14
CA GLN A 381 11.57 30.03 2.29
C GLN A 381 10.76 29.58 3.51
N LEU A 382 11.44 29.28 4.62
CA LEU A 382 10.76 29.13 5.90
C LEU A 382 10.18 30.48 6.33
N THR A 383 8.88 30.51 6.63
CA THR A 383 8.19 31.69 7.15
C THR A 383 7.57 31.39 8.52
N PRO A 384 7.44 32.39 9.41
CA PRO A 384 6.87 32.18 10.74
C PRO A 384 5.45 31.60 10.69
N GLU A 385 4.62 32.06 9.76
CA GLU A 385 3.24 31.58 9.60
C GLU A 385 3.18 30.10 9.24
N ARG A 386 3.98 29.67 8.28
CA ARG A 386 4.03 28.26 7.85
C ARG A 386 4.62 27.37 8.93
N VAL A 387 5.65 27.83 9.63
CA VAL A 387 6.23 27.08 10.76
C VAL A 387 5.21 26.92 11.88
N ARG A 388 4.49 27.98 12.27
CA ARG A 388 3.40 27.90 13.26
C ARG A 388 2.32 26.91 12.84
N SER A 389 1.88 26.99 11.58
CA SER A 389 0.88 26.07 11.02
C SER A 389 1.38 24.61 11.03
N ALA A 390 2.63 24.38 10.65
CA ALA A 390 3.25 23.06 10.65
C ALA A 390 3.38 22.47 12.07
N VAL A 391 3.75 23.31 13.05
CA VAL A 391 3.84 22.92 14.46
C VAL A 391 2.46 22.53 15.00
N ALA A 392 1.42 23.33 14.72
CA ALA A 392 0.05 23.03 15.15
C ALA A 392 -0.52 21.75 14.52
N ALA A 393 -0.13 21.44 13.28
CA ALA A 393 -0.60 20.26 12.56
C ALA A 393 0.14 18.96 12.93
N THR A 394 1.30 19.05 13.60
CA THR A 394 2.15 17.90 13.92
C THR A 394 1.91 17.43 15.36
N PRO A 395 1.68 16.12 15.63
CA PRO A 395 1.45 15.61 16.98
C PRO A 395 2.58 15.94 17.97
N ASP A 396 3.83 15.87 17.49
CA ASP A 396 5.05 16.16 18.27
C ASP A 396 5.43 17.65 18.26
N GLY A 397 4.57 18.53 17.73
CA GLY A 397 4.79 19.96 17.64
C GLY A 397 6.12 20.35 16.97
N LEU A 398 6.87 21.27 17.60
CA LEU A 398 8.17 21.74 17.12
C LEU A 398 9.21 20.61 17.04
N THR A 399 9.18 19.66 17.98
CA THR A 399 10.14 18.53 18.00
C THR A 399 9.99 17.67 16.75
N GLY A 400 8.75 17.42 16.31
CA GLY A 400 8.46 16.68 15.09
C GLY A 400 8.97 17.41 13.83
N VAL A 401 8.73 18.71 13.74
CA VAL A 401 9.20 19.55 12.63
C VAL A 401 10.74 19.59 12.58
N LEU A 402 11.40 19.80 13.71
CA LEU A 402 12.87 19.80 13.80
C LEU A 402 13.47 18.45 13.44
N LYS A 403 12.87 17.35 13.91
CA LYS A 403 13.29 15.99 13.55
C LYS A 403 13.18 15.77 12.05
N TRP A 404 12.05 16.16 11.45
CA TRP A 404 11.83 16.03 10.01
C TRP A 404 12.85 16.84 9.20
N LEU A 405 13.09 18.10 9.57
CA LEU A 405 14.09 18.97 8.93
C LEU A 405 15.49 18.36 9.02
N ARG A 406 15.87 17.79 10.18
CA ARG A 406 17.18 17.14 10.32
C ARG A 406 17.32 15.86 9.50
N THR A 407 16.27 15.05 9.46
CA THR A 407 16.27 13.80 8.70
C THR A 407 16.42 14.02 7.20
N HIS A 408 15.83 15.08 6.64
CA HIS A 408 15.80 15.32 5.20
C HIS A 408 16.71 16.46 4.73
N GLY A 409 17.06 17.39 5.62
CA GLY A 409 17.83 18.60 5.33
C GLY A 409 19.22 18.65 5.96
N GLY A 410 19.55 17.70 6.84
CA GLY A 410 20.83 17.65 7.54
C GLY A 410 20.89 18.56 8.77
N ASP A 411 22.11 18.94 9.16
CA ASP A 411 22.29 19.76 10.36
C ASP A 411 21.74 21.17 10.20
N LEU A 412 21.06 21.63 11.25
CA LEU A 412 20.44 22.96 11.31
C LEU A 412 21.40 23.97 11.94
N PRO A 413 21.64 25.13 11.31
CA PRO A 413 22.40 26.22 11.94
C PRO A 413 21.79 26.64 13.28
N ALA A 414 22.64 26.97 14.26
CA ALA A 414 22.19 27.32 15.62
C ALA A 414 21.25 28.53 15.62
N ASP A 415 21.54 29.54 14.80
CA ASP A 415 20.71 30.75 14.68
C ASP A 415 19.33 30.44 14.10
N LEU A 416 19.26 29.57 13.10
CA LEU A 416 17.98 29.12 12.54
C LEU A 416 17.19 28.31 13.57
N LEU A 417 17.85 27.45 14.35
CA LEU A 417 17.20 26.70 15.43
C LEU A 417 16.58 27.65 16.47
N ALA A 418 17.29 28.72 16.84
CA ALA A 418 16.77 29.73 17.76
C ALA A 418 15.54 30.42 17.17
N ARG A 419 15.59 30.84 15.89
CA ARG A 419 14.43 31.45 15.20
C ARG A 419 13.24 30.51 15.09
N LEU A 420 13.45 29.23 14.78
CA LEU A 420 12.38 28.23 14.73
C LEU A 420 11.70 28.01 16.09
N LYS A 421 12.48 28.01 17.18
CA LYS A 421 11.93 27.94 18.55
C LYS A 421 11.09 29.15 18.88
N ILE A 422 11.56 30.33 18.49
CA ILE A 422 10.86 31.59 18.65
C ILE A 422 9.53 31.58 17.87
N TRP A 423 9.56 31.20 16.59
CA TRP A 423 8.34 31.16 15.77
C TRP A 423 7.31 30.14 16.26
N ALA A 424 7.74 29.09 16.98
CA ALA A 424 6.84 28.11 17.57
C ALA A 424 6.13 28.61 18.84
N LEU A 425 6.52 29.76 19.39
CA LEU A 425 5.84 30.34 20.56
C LEU A 425 4.42 30.79 20.19
N PRO A 426 3.42 30.55 21.07
CA PRO A 426 2.10 31.15 20.93
C PRO A 426 2.18 32.67 20.83
N LYS A 427 1.29 33.28 20.04
CA LYS A 427 1.03 34.72 20.09
C LYS A 427 0.72 35.08 21.56
N ASP A 428 1.35 36.12 22.09
CA ASP A 428 1.26 36.59 23.49
C ASP A 428 2.18 35.89 24.52
N SER A 429 3.09 35.02 24.11
CA SER A 429 4.06 34.40 25.05
C SER A 429 5.19 35.33 25.48
N VAL A 430 5.39 36.45 24.78
CA VAL A 430 6.42 37.45 25.06
C VAL A 430 5.71 38.75 25.41
N ALA A 431 5.93 39.25 26.62
CA ALA A 431 5.39 40.52 27.08
C ALA A 431 6.52 41.40 27.64
N LEU A 432 6.41 42.71 27.41
CA LEU A 432 7.22 43.69 28.13
C LEU A 432 6.43 44.13 29.37
N GLU A 433 6.99 43.83 30.55
CA GLU A 433 6.46 44.28 31.83
C GLU A 433 7.33 45.42 32.38
N GLN A 434 6.70 46.45 32.96
CA GLN A 434 7.40 47.53 33.67
C GLN A 434 7.06 47.49 35.17
N PRO A 435 7.54 46.49 35.94
CA PRO A 435 7.24 46.40 37.36
C PRO A 435 7.96 47.52 38.14
N LEU A 436 7.23 48.22 39.02
CA LEU A 436 7.83 49.14 39.99
C LEU A 436 8.44 48.33 41.16
N LEU A 437 9.72 48.01 41.07
CA LEU A 437 10.42 47.22 42.09
C LEU A 437 10.99 48.12 43.20
N LEU A 438 10.53 47.90 44.43
CA LEU A 438 11.08 48.53 45.63
C LEU A 438 12.16 47.63 46.25
N ARG A 439 13.42 48.05 46.17
CA ARG A 439 14.54 47.33 46.79
C ARG A 439 14.62 47.65 48.28
N LEU A 440 14.48 46.62 49.12
CA LEU A 440 14.50 46.72 50.58
C LEU A 440 15.39 45.61 51.16
N PRO A 441 16.00 45.80 52.35
CA PRO A 441 16.52 44.69 53.14
C PRO A 441 15.39 43.74 53.54
N ALA A 442 15.65 42.42 53.55
CA ALA A 442 14.64 41.39 53.82
C ALA A 442 13.91 41.60 55.17
N ASP A 443 14.66 42.07 56.18
CA ASP A 443 14.17 42.26 57.55
C ASP A 443 13.16 43.42 57.65
N LEU A 444 13.19 44.36 56.71
CA LEU A 444 12.39 45.60 56.76
C LEU A 444 11.02 45.45 56.07
N LEU A 445 10.82 44.39 55.27
CA LEU A 445 9.58 44.16 54.53
C LEU A 445 8.40 43.82 55.47
N ALA A 446 8.66 43.05 56.52
CA ALA A 446 7.65 42.68 57.52
C ALA A 446 7.17 43.92 58.30
N ASP A 447 8.11 44.80 58.67
CA ASP A 447 7.82 46.04 59.39
C ASP A 447 7.02 47.03 58.54
N LEU A 448 7.34 47.15 57.24
CA LEU A 448 6.62 48.02 56.32
C LEU A 448 5.19 47.52 56.03
N ARG A 449 4.96 46.21 56.02
CA ARG A 449 3.61 45.62 55.90
C ARG A 449 2.75 45.84 57.14
N ALA A 450 3.36 45.99 58.31
CA ALA A 450 2.64 46.24 59.57
C ALA A 450 2.09 47.67 59.68
N ILE A 451 2.58 48.60 58.85
CA ILE A 451 2.07 49.98 58.78
C ILE A 451 0.81 49.99 57.89
N PRO A 452 -0.38 50.32 58.41
CA PRO A 452 -1.65 50.18 57.67
C PRO A 452 -1.69 50.94 56.33
N GLU A 453 -1.10 52.13 56.29
CA GLU A 453 -1.05 52.98 55.09
C GLU A 453 -0.14 52.38 54.01
N LEU A 454 1.03 51.84 54.38
CA LEU A 454 2.00 51.25 53.46
C LEU A 454 1.66 49.81 53.07
N GLY A 455 1.14 49.03 54.00
CA GLY A 455 0.69 47.66 53.76
C GLY A 455 -0.40 47.58 52.69
N SER A 456 -1.25 48.61 52.56
CA SER A 456 -2.27 48.70 51.51
C SER A 456 -1.71 48.97 50.10
N LEU A 457 -0.49 49.52 50.02
CA LEU A 457 0.19 49.90 48.78
C LEU A 457 1.24 48.88 48.34
N LEU A 458 1.71 48.02 49.25
CA LEU A 458 2.72 47.00 48.97
C LEU A 458 2.06 45.74 48.41
N GLY A 459 2.37 45.40 47.16
CA GLY A 459 1.95 44.16 46.53
C GLY A 459 2.66 42.91 47.07
N ASN A 460 2.38 41.78 46.43
CA ASN A 460 3.09 40.53 46.70
C ASN A 460 4.55 40.61 46.28
N GLU A 461 5.41 39.78 46.91
CA GLU A 461 6.79 39.61 46.45
C GLU A 461 6.80 39.18 44.98
N TYR A 462 7.61 39.86 44.18
CA TYR A 462 7.78 39.51 42.77
C TYR A 462 8.45 38.14 42.63
N ARG A 463 7.68 37.15 42.20
CA ARG A 463 8.16 35.80 41.84
C ARG A 463 7.79 35.54 40.39
N PRO A 464 8.71 35.74 39.45
CA PRO A 464 8.38 35.57 38.04
C PRO A 464 8.12 34.09 37.73
N GLU A 465 7.02 33.81 37.04
CA GLU A 465 6.69 32.45 36.55
C GLU A 465 7.56 32.03 35.34
N ALA A 466 8.21 32.98 34.69
CA ALA A 466 9.06 32.80 33.52
C ALA A 466 10.43 33.49 33.68
N ALA A 467 11.34 33.28 32.73
CA ALA A 467 12.63 33.97 32.72
C ALA A 467 12.45 35.46 32.39
N VAL A 468 12.82 36.34 33.32
CA VAL A 468 12.72 37.80 33.17
C VAL A 468 14.12 38.39 33.09
N VAL A 469 14.34 39.25 32.09
CA VAL A 469 15.63 39.89 31.81
C VAL A 469 15.47 41.40 31.92
N GLN A 470 16.37 42.04 32.66
CA GLN A 470 16.39 43.50 32.77
C GLN A 470 16.92 44.11 31.47
N VAL A 471 16.11 44.95 30.82
CA VAL A 471 16.49 45.72 29.63
C VAL A 471 16.57 47.19 30.01
N ALA A 472 17.67 47.86 29.66
CA ALA A 472 17.79 49.29 29.92
C ALA A 472 16.74 50.08 29.09
N PRO A 473 16.09 51.12 29.63
CA PRO A 473 15.04 51.87 28.94
C PRO A 473 15.47 52.41 27.56
N GLN A 474 16.74 52.81 27.44
CA GLN A 474 17.36 53.30 26.21
C GLN A 474 17.47 52.26 25.08
N HIS A 475 17.39 50.96 25.39
CA HIS A 475 17.45 49.89 24.40
C HIS A 475 16.07 49.38 23.99
N ARG A 476 14.98 49.97 24.52
CA ARG A 476 13.60 49.55 24.27
C ARG A 476 13.23 49.59 22.79
N GLU A 477 13.41 50.74 22.14
CA GLU A 477 13.05 50.91 20.72
C GLU A 477 13.84 49.94 19.84
N ARG A 478 15.16 49.89 20.03
CA ARG A 478 16.03 48.95 19.32
C ARG A 478 15.69 47.49 19.58
N LEU A 479 15.26 47.14 20.79
CA LEU A 479 14.81 45.79 21.11
C LEU A 479 13.50 45.47 20.40
N LEU A 480 12.52 46.37 20.40
CA LEU A 480 11.26 46.20 19.67
C LEU A 480 11.49 46.05 18.17
N ASP A 481 12.39 46.84 17.59
CA ASP A 481 12.78 46.73 16.18
C ASP A 481 13.39 45.36 15.86
N VAL A 482 14.29 44.87 16.72
CA VAL A 482 14.93 43.56 16.55
C VAL A 482 13.94 42.42 16.75
N LEU A 483 13.05 42.51 17.74
CA LEU A 483 12.00 41.50 17.99
C LEU A 483 11.00 41.47 16.84
N SER A 484 10.61 42.64 16.31
CA SER A 484 9.74 42.76 15.14
C SER A 484 10.41 42.20 13.88
N ALA A 485 11.70 42.46 13.67
CA ALA A 485 12.47 41.89 12.55
C ALA A 485 12.63 40.36 12.64
N LEU A 486 12.43 39.78 13.83
CA LEU A 486 12.42 38.32 14.06
C LEU A 486 11.00 37.73 14.05
N ASP A 487 9.98 38.53 13.70
CA ASP A 487 8.55 38.18 13.70
C ASP A 487 8.01 37.75 15.08
N ILE A 488 8.56 38.36 16.15
CA ILE A 488 8.11 38.18 17.54
C ILE A 488 7.09 39.26 17.85
N GLU A 489 5.82 38.88 17.94
CA GLU A 489 4.76 39.75 18.45
C GLU A 489 4.90 39.84 19.98
N VAL A 490 5.24 41.03 20.47
CA VAL A 490 5.24 41.35 21.90
C VAL A 490 3.82 41.76 22.28
N GLY A 491 3.23 41.08 23.25
CA GLY A 491 1.90 41.40 23.78
C GLY A 491 1.83 42.79 24.41
N GLU A 492 0.62 43.31 24.60
CA GLU A 492 0.40 44.66 25.16
C GLU A 492 1.11 44.83 26.51
N GLU A 493 1.68 46.03 26.70
CA GLU A 493 2.46 46.41 27.87
C GLU A 493 1.61 46.30 29.14
N ARG A 494 1.91 45.29 29.97
CA ARG A 494 1.29 45.18 31.30
C ARG A 494 1.99 46.15 32.23
N ARG A 495 1.32 47.26 32.51
CA ARG A 495 1.64 48.13 33.65
C ARG A 495 1.00 47.51 34.89
N THR A 496 1.79 46.77 35.66
CA THR A 496 1.38 46.14 36.92
C THR A 496 1.80 46.99 38.10
#